data_AF-A0A1V5L9S5-F1
#
_entry.id   AF-A0A1V5L9S5-F1
#
_cell.length_a   1.000
_cell.length_b   1.000
_cell.length_c   1.000
_cell.angle_alpha   90.00
_cell.angle_beta   90.00
_cell.angle_gamma   90.00
#
_symmetry.space_group_name_H-M   'P 1'
#
loop_
_entity.id
_entity.type
_entity.pdbx_description
1 polymer ?
#
loop_
_entity_poly.entity_id
_entity_poly.type
_entity_poly.pdbx_seq_one_letter_code
_entity_poly.pdbx_strand_id
1 'polypeptide(L)'
;MVFKILFFIFLLTPQAFSQGFDLTNKNDGKEIEITAEDSIEWQQNEKVVIANGKAKAVRGNVTLNADILKAFYDVNENNKNDIYMVNGDGNIVIKNLNETAYGNSIVYDIKQGVMILNGKPAKTITKGNTLTANIFEYWQNKKMAVARENAKVVKDDGKTVTAKTMTAHFKEGRDKNLEVQYIDAFDDVVFTGESEKIYAKRARYNLETMIIRLEGDIKIERNKNILTGAYATVNMKTGISKLYSKGKEKVKGVFIPEYKDNKKQENKQKVED
;
A
#
# COMPACT_ATOMS: atom_id res chain seq x y z
N MET A 1 -27.98 -14.17 19.71
CA MET A 1 -27.83 -14.46 18.26
C MET A 1 -26.53 -13.83 17.78
N VAL A 2 -25.46 -14.64 17.65
CA VAL A 2 -24.18 -14.16 17.12
C VAL A 2 -24.34 -14.02 15.62
N PHE A 3 -24.49 -12.80 15.12
CA PHE A 3 -24.54 -12.55 13.68
C PHE A 3 -23.17 -12.88 13.08
N LYS A 4 -23.09 -14.00 12.34
CA LYS A 4 -22.01 -14.26 11.38
C LYS A 4 -22.24 -13.34 10.18
N ILE A 5 -21.90 -12.06 10.34
CA ILE A 5 -21.68 -11.20 9.19
C ILE A 5 -20.40 -11.70 8.55
N LEU A 6 -20.51 -12.54 7.52
CA LEU A 6 -19.36 -12.99 6.72
C LEU A 6 -18.72 -11.74 6.11
N PHE A 7 -17.77 -11.16 6.82
CA PHE A 7 -17.09 -9.94 6.45
C PHE A 7 -15.70 -10.37 5.99
N PHE A 8 -15.37 -9.97 4.77
CA PHE A 8 -14.02 -9.80 4.27
C PHE A 8 -12.97 -10.75 4.87
N ILE A 9 -12.70 -11.87 4.20
CA ILE A 9 -11.41 -12.54 4.38
C ILE A 9 -10.44 -11.84 3.42
N PHE A 10 -9.93 -10.68 3.84
CA PHE A 10 -8.66 -10.17 3.33
C PHE A 10 -7.57 -11.02 3.99
N LEU A 11 -7.38 -12.24 3.47
CA LEU A 11 -6.14 -12.98 3.69
C LEU A 11 -5.04 -12.17 3.01
N LEU A 12 -4.49 -11.18 3.71
CA LEU A 12 -3.05 -11.04 3.72
C LEU A 12 -2.59 -12.32 4.42
N THR A 13 -2.33 -13.36 3.65
CA THR A 13 -1.47 -14.43 4.17
C THR A 13 -0.23 -13.72 4.72
N PRO A 14 0.34 -14.17 5.85
CA PRO A 14 1.64 -13.69 6.28
C PRO A 14 2.62 -14.05 5.16
N GLN A 15 2.80 -13.12 4.24
CA GLN A 15 3.84 -13.17 3.24
C GLN A 15 5.04 -12.51 3.89
N ALA A 16 6.22 -13.08 3.66
CA ALA A 16 7.45 -12.36 3.84
C ALA A 16 7.36 -11.10 2.96
N PHE A 17 7.08 -9.96 3.58
CA PHE A 17 7.05 -8.69 2.89
C PHE A 17 8.45 -8.07 2.88
N SER A 18 8.75 -7.42 1.76
CA SER A 18 9.75 -6.38 1.56
C SER A 18 11.05 -6.49 2.38
N GLN A 19 12.13 -6.94 1.73
CA GLN A 19 13.35 -6.18 1.87
C GLN A 19 13.03 -4.84 1.22
N GLY A 20 13.01 -3.75 1.99
CA GLY A 20 12.68 -2.42 1.46
C GLY A 20 13.52 -2.09 0.23
N PHE A 21 13.23 -0.95 -0.43
CA PHE A 21 14.22 -0.35 -1.33
C PHE A 21 15.37 0.21 -0.51
N ASP A 22 16.10 -0.68 0.15
CA ASP A 22 17.27 -0.37 0.93
C ASP A 22 18.44 -0.20 -0.04
N LEU A 23 18.61 1.05 -0.51
CA LEU A 23 19.81 1.46 -1.21
C LEU A 23 20.87 2.00 -0.22
N THR A 24 20.74 1.77 1.10
CA THR A 24 21.61 2.34 2.15
C THR A 24 22.56 1.35 2.80
N ASN A 25 22.49 0.04 2.56
CA ASN A 25 23.29 -0.93 3.32
C ASN A 25 24.81 -0.70 3.16
N LYS A 26 25.39 0.17 4.00
CA LYS A 26 26.84 0.43 4.09
C LYS A 26 27.60 -0.79 4.58
N ASN A 27 26.90 -1.76 5.17
CA ASN A 27 27.47 -2.98 5.75
C ASN A 27 27.53 -4.18 4.79
N ASP A 28 26.99 -4.09 3.57
CA ASP A 28 27.10 -5.19 2.60
C ASP A 28 28.27 -5.04 1.62
N GLY A 29 28.99 -3.90 1.70
CA GLY A 29 30.14 -3.59 0.83
C GLY A 29 29.78 -3.44 -0.65
N LYS A 30 28.50 -3.37 -1.01
CA LYS A 30 28.08 -3.30 -2.41
C LYS A 30 28.06 -1.86 -2.89
N GLU A 31 28.87 -1.62 -3.91
CA GLU A 31 28.97 -0.34 -4.62
C GLU A 31 27.66 -0.05 -5.37
N ILE A 32 27.41 1.24 -5.61
CA ILE A 32 26.33 1.69 -6.50
C ILE A 32 26.91 1.78 -7.90
N GLU A 33 26.42 0.93 -8.80
CA GLU A 33 26.75 1.00 -10.22
C GLU A 33 25.76 1.94 -10.93
N ILE A 34 26.25 2.90 -11.70
CA ILE A 34 25.42 3.82 -12.51
C ILE A 34 25.81 3.66 -13.98
N THR A 35 24.81 3.41 -14.83
CA THR A 35 24.96 3.28 -16.28
C THR A 35 23.95 4.17 -16.99
N ALA A 36 24.27 4.63 -18.19
CA ALA A 36 23.34 5.33 -19.08
C ALA A 36 23.71 5.09 -20.55
N GLU A 37 22.73 5.28 -21.44
CA GLU A 37 22.91 5.11 -22.88
C GLU A 37 23.53 6.35 -23.54
N ASP A 38 23.16 7.57 -23.11
CA ASP A 38 23.60 8.79 -23.80
C ASP A 38 24.89 9.35 -23.19
N SER A 39 24.91 9.63 -21.89
CA SER A 39 26.08 10.22 -21.23
C SER A 39 26.13 10.03 -19.72
N ILE A 40 27.34 10.07 -19.17
CA ILE A 40 27.60 10.28 -17.74
C ILE A 40 28.49 11.50 -17.60
N GLU A 41 28.01 12.51 -16.88
CA GLU A 41 28.74 13.73 -16.54
C GLU A 41 29.14 13.71 -15.06
N TRP A 42 30.41 13.96 -14.79
CA TRP A 42 30.92 14.07 -13.42
C TRP A 42 31.32 15.51 -13.13
N GLN A 43 30.53 16.18 -12.31
CA GLN A 43 30.80 17.55 -11.85
C GLN A 43 31.46 17.49 -10.48
N GLN A 44 32.80 17.63 -10.44
CA GLN A 44 33.57 17.51 -9.20
C GLN A 44 33.30 18.66 -8.21
N ASN A 45 33.24 19.91 -8.71
CA ASN A 45 33.00 21.08 -7.89
C ASN A 45 31.62 21.05 -7.21
N GLU A 46 30.61 20.59 -7.95
CA GLU A 46 29.22 20.46 -7.48
C GLU A 46 28.95 19.13 -6.77
N LYS A 47 29.95 18.24 -6.72
CA LYS A 47 29.88 16.89 -6.14
C LYS A 47 28.68 16.07 -6.60
N VAL A 48 28.44 16.03 -7.91
CA VAL A 48 27.33 15.28 -8.52
C VAL A 48 27.78 14.49 -9.74
N VAL A 49 27.21 13.29 -9.90
CA VAL A 49 27.27 12.48 -11.12
C VAL A 49 25.89 12.48 -11.76
N ILE A 50 25.82 12.86 -13.04
CA ILE A 50 24.57 12.96 -13.81
C ILE A 50 24.62 11.93 -14.94
N ALA A 51 23.69 11.00 -14.93
CA ALA A 51 23.54 9.97 -15.97
C ALA A 51 22.28 10.28 -16.78
N ASN A 52 22.43 10.42 -18.11
CA ASN A 52 21.35 10.83 -19.01
C ASN A 52 21.08 9.75 -20.07
N GLY A 53 19.80 9.47 -20.34
CA GLY A 53 19.38 8.51 -21.35
C GLY A 53 19.30 7.10 -20.78
N LYS A 54 18.06 6.64 -20.50
CA LYS A 54 17.78 5.34 -19.84
C LYS A 54 18.72 5.04 -18.68
N ALA A 55 18.94 6.04 -17.84
CA ALA A 55 19.83 5.95 -16.70
C ALA A 55 19.38 4.86 -15.73
N LYS A 56 20.34 4.10 -15.22
CA LYS A 56 20.11 2.97 -14.33
C LYS A 56 21.11 3.01 -13.19
N ALA A 57 20.61 2.90 -11.96
CA ALA A 57 21.40 2.67 -10.76
C ALA A 57 21.10 1.27 -10.20
N VAL A 58 22.13 0.53 -9.83
CA VAL A 58 22.03 -0.81 -9.23
C VAL A 58 22.79 -0.84 -7.91
N ARG A 59 22.14 -1.35 -6.86
CA ARG A 59 22.80 -1.68 -5.59
C ARG A 59 22.19 -2.95 -5.02
N GLY A 60 23.01 -3.99 -4.87
CA GLY A 60 22.54 -5.29 -4.38
C GLY A 60 21.44 -5.87 -5.29
N ASN A 61 20.24 -6.09 -4.74
CA ASN A 61 19.08 -6.60 -5.46
C ASN A 61 18.11 -5.49 -5.93
N VAL A 62 18.44 -4.22 -5.70
CA VAL A 62 17.60 -3.10 -6.09
C VAL A 62 18.13 -2.49 -7.39
N THR A 63 17.22 -2.25 -8.33
CA THR A 63 17.48 -1.50 -9.55
C THR A 63 16.55 -0.30 -9.60
N LEU A 64 17.09 0.87 -9.88
CA LEU A 64 16.36 2.09 -10.19
C LEU A 64 16.64 2.48 -11.65
N ASN A 65 15.60 2.59 -12.47
CA ASN A 65 15.69 3.13 -13.83
C ASN A 65 14.99 4.50 -13.87
N ALA A 66 15.51 5.42 -14.67
CA ALA A 66 14.94 6.73 -14.95
C ALA A 66 15.40 7.23 -16.33
N ASP A 67 14.83 8.33 -16.81
CA ASP A 67 15.38 9.01 -17.99
C ASP A 67 16.70 9.72 -17.62
N ILE A 68 16.74 10.34 -16.43
CA ILE A 68 17.93 11.01 -15.87
C ILE A 68 18.10 10.58 -14.41
N LEU A 69 19.34 10.28 -14.00
CA LEU A 69 19.72 10.10 -12.60
C LEU A 69 20.78 11.12 -12.19
N LYS A 70 20.65 11.69 -10.99
CA LYS A 70 21.65 12.53 -10.34
C LYS A 70 22.04 11.93 -9.01
N ALA A 71 23.30 11.54 -8.86
CA ALA A 71 23.87 11.01 -7.63
C ALA A 71 24.78 12.05 -6.99
N PHE A 72 24.40 12.54 -5.81
CA PHE A 72 25.18 13.50 -5.04
C PHE A 72 26.03 12.76 -4.03
N TYR A 73 27.29 13.15 -3.92
CA TYR A 73 28.27 12.49 -3.07
C TYR A 73 29.02 13.47 -2.18
N ASP A 74 29.59 12.95 -1.10
CA ASP A 74 30.59 13.64 -0.29
C ASP A 74 31.89 12.85 -0.27
N VAL A 75 33.00 13.52 0.01
CA VAL A 75 34.29 12.87 0.27
C VAL A 75 34.32 12.52 1.75
N ASN A 76 34.41 11.22 2.06
CA ASN A 76 34.50 10.75 3.44
C ASN A 76 35.93 10.88 4.01
N GLU A 77 36.11 10.54 5.29
CA GLU A 77 37.39 10.63 6.01
C GLU A 77 38.54 9.80 5.36
N ASN A 78 38.20 8.83 4.52
CA ASN A 78 39.14 7.98 3.79
C ASN A 78 39.40 8.45 2.36
N ASN A 79 39.04 9.70 2.01
CA ASN A 79 39.09 10.25 0.65
C ASN A 79 38.29 9.44 -0.39
N LYS A 80 37.25 8.71 0.03
CA LYS A 80 36.34 8.00 -0.89
C LYS A 80 35.06 8.79 -1.08
N ASN A 81 34.53 8.78 -2.29
CA ASN A 81 33.23 9.36 -2.60
C ASN A 81 32.12 8.46 -2.04
N ASP A 82 31.25 9.02 -1.21
CA ASP A 82 30.10 8.37 -0.61
C ASP A 82 28.82 9.06 -1.09
N ILE A 83 28.00 8.34 -1.85
CA ILE A 83 26.74 8.86 -2.38
C ILE A 83 25.76 9.00 -1.21
N TYR A 84 25.24 10.21 -1.00
CA TYR A 84 24.29 10.51 0.06
C TYR A 84 22.88 10.83 -0.44
N MET A 85 22.72 11.13 -1.72
CA MET A 85 21.41 11.39 -2.31
C MET A 85 21.36 10.93 -3.76
N VAL A 86 20.24 10.34 -4.16
CA VAL A 86 19.95 9.98 -5.55
C VAL A 86 18.62 10.59 -5.96
N ASN A 87 18.64 11.39 -7.02
CA ASN A 87 17.44 11.91 -7.66
C ASN A 87 17.26 11.22 -9.00
N GLY A 88 16.02 10.91 -9.36
CA GLY A 88 15.67 10.43 -10.68
C GLY A 88 14.48 11.17 -11.25
N ASP A 89 14.54 11.48 -12.53
CA ASP A 89 13.49 12.18 -13.26
C ASP A 89 13.13 11.40 -14.54
N GLY A 90 11.83 11.26 -14.78
CA GLY A 90 11.28 10.59 -15.95
C GLY A 90 11.26 9.07 -15.84
N ASN A 91 10.14 8.45 -16.24
CA ASN A 91 9.95 6.99 -16.37
C ASN A 91 10.55 6.15 -15.23
N ILE A 92 10.28 6.53 -13.98
CA ILE A 92 10.87 5.85 -12.83
C ILE A 92 10.36 4.43 -12.73
N VAL A 93 11.28 3.47 -12.68
CA VAL A 93 11.00 2.06 -12.36
C VAL A 93 12.00 1.56 -11.32
N ILE A 94 11.50 1.29 -10.12
CA ILE A 94 12.26 0.69 -9.03
C ILE A 94 11.87 -0.77 -8.93
N LYS A 95 12.84 -1.68 -8.89
CA LYS A 95 12.60 -3.12 -8.80
C LYS A 95 13.47 -3.74 -7.72
N ASN A 96 12.87 -4.60 -6.91
CA ASN A 96 13.57 -5.55 -6.05
C ASN A 96 13.04 -6.97 -6.30
N LEU A 97 13.33 -7.93 -5.40
CA LEU A 97 12.91 -9.32 -5.54
C LEU A 97 11.38 -9.53 -5.51
N ASN A 98 10.64 -8.70 -4.78
CA ASN A 98 9.24 -8.94 -4.42
C ASN A 98 8.28 -7.83 -4.89
N GLU A 99 8.82 -6.73 -5.39
CA GLU A 99 8.11 -5.48 -5.64
C GLU A 99 8.65 -4.76 -6.88
N THR A 100 7.75 -4.12 -7.62
CA THR A 100 8.11 -3.12 -8.63
C THR A 100 7.28 -1.86 -8.43
N ALA A 101 7.95 -0.72 -8.33
CA ALA A 101 7.36 0.59 -8.16
C ALA A 101 7.61 1.46 -9.41
N TYR A 102 6.62 2.27 -9.75
CA TYR A 102 6.57 3.12 -10.94
C TYR A 102 6.20 4.55 -10.53
N GLY A 103 6.85 5.53 -11.15
CA GLY A 103 6.56 6.94 -10.90
C GLY A 103 7.13 7.87 -11.97
N ASN A 104 7.00 9.17 -11.72
CA ASN A 104 7.53 10.23 -12.59
C ASN A 104 8.85 10.81 -12.08
N SER A 105 9.04 10.89 -10.76
CA SER A 105 10.32 11.30 -10.16
C SER A 105 10.53 10.63 -8.82
N ILE A 106 11.80 10.53 -8.41
CA ILE A 106 12.20 9.97 -7.14
C ILE A 106 13.29 10.81 -6.51
N VAL A 107 13.23 10.96 -5.18
CA VAL A 107 14.34 11.44 -4.36
C VAL A 107 14.60 10.39 -3.30
N TYR A 108 15.85 9.98 -3.16
CA TYR A 108 16.30 9.15 -2.05
C TYR A 108 17.43 9.84 -1.30
N ASP A 109 17.12 10.32 -0.10
CA ASP A 109 18.10 10.82 0.85
C ASP A 109 18.59 9.66 1.72
N ILE A 110 19.80 9.18 1.40
CA ILE A 110 20.46 8.04 2.05
C ILE A 110 20.87 8.43 3.48
N LYS A 111 21.26 9.68 3.73
CA LYS A 111 21.63 10.18 5.07
C LYS A 111 20.43 10.17 6.00
N GLN A 112 19.26 10.59 5.52
CA GLN A 112 18.02 10.63 6.31
C GLN A 112 17.28 9.28 6.31
N GLY A 113 17.57 8.40 5.36
CA GLY A 113 16.87 7.13 5.17
C GLY A 113 15.43 7.35 4.69
N VAL A 114 15.24 8.31 3.78
CA VAL A 114 13.92 8.71 3.27
C VAL A 114 13.89 8.64 1.75
N MET A 115 12.95 7.86 1.23
CA MET A 115 12.62 7.81 -0.20
C MET A 115 11.27 8.45 -0.45
N ILE A 116 11.17 9.25 -1.51
CA ILE A 116 9.92 9.85 -1.97
C ILE A 116 9.80 9.55 -3.47
N LEU A 117 8.79 8.77 -3.83
CA LEU A 117 8.43 8.47 -5.21
C LEU A 117 7.15 9.22 -5.54
N ASN A 118 7.24 10.15 -6.49
CA ASN A 118 6.10 10.94 -6.96
C ASN A 118 5.57 10.37 -8.27
N GLY A 119 4.26 10.41 -8.46
CA GLY A 119 3.63 10.09 -9.73
C GLY A 119 2.22 10.65 -9.86
N LYS A 120 1.64 10.57 -11.06
CA LYS A 120 0.27 11.02 -11.36
C LYS A 120 -0.58 9.93 -12.05
N PRO A 121 -0.80 8.75 -11.44
CA PRO A 121 -0.37 8.32 -10.10
C PRO A 121 0.96 7.57 -10.12
N ALA A 122 1.61 7.48 -8.96
CA ALA A 122 2.60 6.45 -8.71
C ALA A 122 1.91 5.10 -8.49
N LYS A 123 2.61 4.00 -8.78
CA LYS A 123 2.08 2.64 -8.68
C LYS A 123 3.11 1.69 -8.11
N THR A 124 2.71 0.82 -7.20
CA THR A 124 3.50 -0.29 -6.69
C THR A 124 2.77 -1.60 -6.95
N ILE A 125 3.50 -2.62 -7.41
CA ILE A 125 3.00 -3.97 -7.63
C ILE A 125 3.78 -4.92 -6.73
N THR A 126 3.07 -5.69 -5.92
CA THR A 126 3.63 -6.81 -5.15
C THR A 126 2.94 -8.11 -5.56
N LYS A 127 3.36 -9.24 -4.98
CA LYS A 127 2.60 -10.49 -5.11
C LYS A 127 1.18 -10.27 -4.55
N GLY A 128 0.15 -10.47 -5.37
CA GLY A 128 -1.24 -10.43 -4.92
C GLY A 128 -1.93 -9.06 -4.86
N ASN A 129 -1.18 -7.96 -5.06
CA ASN A 129 -1.69 -6.61 -4.81
C ASN A 129 -1.10 -5.56 -5.76
N THR A 130 -1.93 -4.60 -6.16
CA THR A 130 -1.53 -3.35 -6.79
C THR A 130 -1.90 -2.19 -5.88
N LEU A 131 -0.95 -1.30 -5.62
CA LEU A 131 -1.13 -0.08 -4.84
C LEU A 131 -0.94 1.14 -5.74
N THR A 132 -1.76 2.17 -5.58
CA THR A 132 -1.60 3.46 -6.27
C THR A 132 -1.80 4.60 -5.30
N ALA A 133 -1.03 5.67 -5.47
CA ALA A 133 -1.12 6.94 -4.74
C ALA A 133 -0.40 8.02 -5.55
N ASN A 134 -0.53 9.30 -5.22
CA ASN A 134 0.29 10.32 -5.89
C ASN A 134 1.73 10.31 -5.35
N ILE A 135 1.89 10.00 -4.06
CA ILE A 135 3.20 10.00 -3.39
C ILE A 135 3.35 8.71 -2.59
N PHE A 136 4.43 7.99 -2.81
CA PHE A 136 4.90 6.96 -1.90
C PHE A 136 6.14 7.43 -1.15
N GLU A 137 6.10 7.32 0.18
CA GLU A 137 7.24 7.60 1.05
C GLU A 137 7.70 6.32 1.72
N TYR A 138 9.02 6.13 1.81
CA TYR A 138 9.61 5.07 2.62
C TYR A 138 10.57 5.69 3.63
N TRP A 139 10.27 5.52 4.91
CA TRP A 139 11.02 6.03 6.05
C TRP A 139 11.73 4.85 6.71
N GLN A 140 12.93 4.54 6.23
CA GLN A 140 13.67 3.34 6.62
C GLN A 140 13.96 3.31 8.13
N ASN A 141 14.49 4.40 8.66
CA ASN A 141 14.83 4.53 10.08
C ASN A 141 13.60 4.43 11.01
N LYS A 142 12.41 4.76 10.47
CA LYS A 142 11.13 4.64 11.19
C LYS A 142 10.42 3.33 10.91
N LYS A 143 10.95 2.47 10.04
CA LYS A 143 10.32 1.24 9.57
C LYS A 143 8.87 1.50 9.16
N MET A 144 8.68 2.45 8.26
CA MET A 144 7.35 2.96 7.90
C MET A 144 7.28 3.30 6.41
N ALA A 145 6.15 2.97 5.78
CA ALA A 145 5.82 3.39 4.42
C ALA A 145 4.51 4.18 4.42
N VAL A 146 4.42 5.20 3.57
CA VAL A 146 3.23 6.06 3.47
C VAL A 146 2.81 6.18 2.02
N ALA A 147 1.54 5.91 1.74
CA ALA A 147 0.89 6.20 0.47
C ALA A 147 0.00 7.43 0.68
N ARG A 148 0.33 8.56 0.06
CA ARG A 148 -0.43 9.82 0.20
C ARG A 148 -1.16 10.20 -1.07
N GLU A 149 -2.31 10.81 -0.84
CA GLU A 149 -3.24 11.32 -1.83
C GLU A 149 -3.79 10.21 -2.74
N ASN A 150 -5.08 9.94 -2.59
CA ASN A 150 -5.80 8.93 -3.36
C ASN A 150 -5.18 7.53 -3.25
N ALA A 151 -4.75 7.16 -2.04
CA ALA A 151 -4.22 5.83 -1.76
C ALA A 151 -5.28 4.77 -2.04
N LYS A 152 -4.92 3.79 -2.88
CA LYS A 152 -5.79 2.69 -3.26
C LYS A 152 -5.00 1.39 -3.32
N VAL A 153 -5.54 0.36 -2.70
CA VAL A 153 -5.07 -1.02 -2.80
C VAL A 153 -6.11 -1.82 -3.57
N VAL A 154 -5.65 -2.60 -4.55
CA VAL A 154 -6.45 -3.57 -5.31
C VAL A 154 -5.80 -4.92 -5.13
N LYS A 155 -6.55 -5.91 -4.65
CA LYS A 155 -6.09 -7.30 -4.64
C LYS A 155 -6.38 -7.98 -5.96
N ASP A 156 -5.70 -9.10 -6.21
CA ASP A 156 -5.95 -9.96 -7.37
C ASP A 156 -7.40 -10.48 -7.44
N ASP A 157 -8.07 -10.64 -6.30
CA ASP A 157 -9.49 -11.05 -6.24
C ASP A 157 -10.48 -9.89 -6.46
N GLY A 158 -9.99 -8.72 -6.89
CA GLY A 158 -10.78 -7.54 -7.22
C GLY A 158 -11.22 -6.70 -6.01
N LYS A 159 -10.97 -7.16 -4.78
CA LYS A 159 -11.28 -6.40 -3.57
C LYS A 159 -10.41 -5.14 -3.49
N THR A 160 -11.00 -4.05 -3.00
CA THR A 160 -10.29 -2.76 -2.91
C THR A 160 -10.41 -2.12 -1.54
N VAL A 161 -9.38 -1.32 -1.21
CA VAL A 161 -9.40 -0.36 -0.12
C VAL A 161 -8.96 0.98 -0.68
N THR A 162 -9.70 2.05 -0.41
CA THR A 162 -9.30 3.42 -0.74
C THR A 162 -9.27 4.29 0.51
N ALA A 163 -8.36 5.26 0.55
CA ALA A 163 -8.27 6.28 1.58
C ALA A 163 -7.50 7.49 1.04
N LYS A 164 -7.55 8.64 1.72
CA LYS A 164 -6.66 9.75 1.38
C LYS A 164 -5.21 9.43 1.68
N THR A 165 -4.94 8.73 2.78
CA THR A 165 -3.58 8.32 3.16
C THR A 165 -3.62 6.93 3.79
N MET A 166 -2.64 6.09 3.44
CA MET A 166 -2.40 4.83 4.13
C MET A 166 -0.96 4.79 4.65
N THR A 167 -0.77 4.23 5.84
CA THR A 167 0.53 4.08 6.48
C THR A 167 0.73 2.64 6.89
N ALA A 168 1.81 2.01 6.41
CA ALA A 168 2.24 0.70 6.86
C ALA A 168 3.38 0.87 7.88
N HIS A 169 3.24 0.21 9.02
CA HIS A 169 4.25 0.14 10.06
C HIS A 169 4.87 -1.25 10.07
N PHE A 170 6.19 -1.33 10.01
CA PHE A 170 6.92 -2.59 9.94
C PHE A 170 7.61 -2.92 11.27
N LYS A 171 7.77 -4.21 11.52
CA LYS A 171 8.63 -4.78 12.56
C LYS A 171 9.70 -5.66 11.90
N GLU A 172 10.83 -5.85 12.57
CA GLU A 172 11.78 -6.87 12.14
C GLU A 172 11.23 -8.25 12.49
N GLY A 173 11.15 -9.11 11.47
CA GLY A 173 10.85 -10.53 11.60
C GLY A 173 12.08 -11.34 12.01
N ARG A 174 11.90 -12.67 12.08
CA ARG A 174 12.94 -13.61 12.54
C ARG A 174 14.23 -13.58 11.70
N ASP A 175 14.11 -13.30 10.40
CA ASP A 175 15.23 -13.29 9.45
C ASP A 175 15.74 -11.86 9.15
N LYS A 176 15.49 -10.89 10.05
CA LYS A 176 15.74 -9.45 9.84
C LYS A 176 14.99 -8.83 8.64
N ASN A 177 14.06 -9.55 8.04
CA ASN A 177 13.15 -9.00 7.04
C ASN A 177 12.09 -8.10 7.69
N LEU A 178 11.58 -7.11 6.98
CA LEU A 178 10.56 -6.20 7.50
C LEU A 178 9.16 -6.78 7.28
N GLU A 179 8.47 -7.11 8.36
CA GLU A 179 7.09 -7.59 8.32
C GLU A 179 6.12 -6.46 8.66
N VAL A 180 5.03 -6.30 7.91
CA VAL A 180 3.98 -5.33 8.24
C VAL A 180 3.30 -5.73 9.55
N GLN A 181 3.36 -4.87 10.56
CA GLN A 181 2.71 -5.07 11.85
C GLN A 181 1.27 -4.56 11.84
N TYR A 182 1.06 -3.35 11.35
CA TYR A 182 -0.26 -2.77 11.15
C TYR A 182 -0.29 -1.76 10.02
N ILE A 183 -1.48 -1.58 9.46
CA ILE A 183 -1.78 -0.60 8.41
C ILE A 183 -2.83 0.35 8.96
N ASP A 184 -2.56 1.64 8.89
CA ASP A 184 -3.53 2.69 9.13
C ASP A 184 -4.02 3.28 7.82
N ALA A 185 -5.32 3.57 7.74
CA ALA A 185 -5.96 4.28 6.64
C ALA A 185 -6.72 5.47 7.20
N PHE A 186 -6.55 6.64 6.57
CA PHE A 186 -7.06 7.91 7.04
C PHE A 186 -7.84 8.63 5.94
N ASP A 187 -8.93 9.24 6.38
CA ASP A 187 -9.85 10.09 5.61
C ASP A 187 -10.54 9.37 4.45
N ASP A 188 -11.87 9.31 4.53
CA ASP A 188 -12.77 8.70 3.54
C ASP A 188 -12.34 7.28 3.15
N VAL A 189 -12.15 6.45 4.18
CA VAL A 189 -11.78 5.05 4.04
C VAL A 189 -12.96 4.27 3.50
N VAL A 190 -12.75 3.59 2.38
CA VAL A 190 -13.76 2.73 1.75
C VAL A 190 -13.17 1.36 1.45
N PHE A 191 -13.80 0.31 1.98
CA PHE A 191 -13.53 -1.07 1.60
C PHE A 191 -14.62 -1.50 0.62
N THR A 192 -14.24 -2.10 -0.49
CA THR A 192 -15.18 -2.66 -1.47
C THR A 192 -14.87 -4.15 -1.69
N GLY A 193 -15.86 -4.99 -1.44
CA GLY A 193 -15.84 -6.42 -1.72
C GLY A 193 -16.82 -6.83 -2.81
N GLU A 194 -17.10 -8.13 -2.89
CA GLU A 194 -18.00 -8.71 -3.90
C GLU A 194 -19.46 -8.25 -3.75
N SER A 195 -19.95 -8.18 -2.51
CA SER A 195 -21.36 -7.86 -2.19
C SER A 195 -21.51 -6.80 -1.11
N GLU A 196 -20.38 -6.27 -0.63
CA GLU A 196 -20.35 -5.35 0.51
C GLU A 196 -19.43 -4.16 0.26
N LYS A 197 -19.83 -3.02 0.81
CA LYS A 197 -19.06 -1.78 0.81
C LYS A 197 -19.13 -1.13 2.18
N ILE A 198 -17.98 -0.71 2.69
CA ILE A 198 -17.82 -0.25 4.06
C ILE A 198 -17.16 1.11 4.02
N TYR A 199 -17.78 2.08 4.69
CA TYR A 199 -17.31 3.45 4.78
C TYR A 199 -16.93 3.72 6.23
N ALA A 200 -15.79 4.38 6.43
CA ALA A 200 -15.32 4.86 7.73
C ALA A 200 -14.43 6.08 7.54
N LYS A 201 -14.20 6.85 8.61
CA LYS A 201 -13.20 7.94 8.58
C LYS A 201 -11.78 7.44 8.81
N ARG A 202 -11.61 6.38 9.59
CA ARG A 202 -10.32 5.74 9.84
C ARG A 202 -10.45 4.23 9.91
N ALA A 203 -9.37 3.54 9.54
CA ALA A 203 -9.23 2.12 9.77
C ALA A 203 -7.82 1.79 10.24
N ARG A 204 -7.70 0.86 11.19
CA ARG A 204 -6.43 0.22 11.56
C ARG A 204 -6.56 -1.28 11.40
N TYR A 205 -5.71 -1.87 10.57
CA TYR A 205 -5.58 -3.33 10.48
C TYR A 205 -4.33 -3.79 11.20
N ASN A 206 -4.49 -4.60 12.25
CA ASN A 206 -3.39 -5.24 12.94
C ASN A 206 -3.22 -6.67 12.40
N LEU A 207 -2.10 -6.93 11.71
CA LEU A 207 -1.87 -8.21 11.01
C LEU A 207 -1.53 -9.35 11.97
N GLU A 208 -1.07 -9.06 13.18
CA GLU A 208 -0.76 -10.08 14.19
C GLU A 208 -2.03 -10.64 14.82
N THR A 209 -2.96 -9.77 15.19
CA THR A 209 -4.26 -10.15 15.75
C THR A 209 -5.30 -10.47 14.68
N MET A 210 -5.02 -10.10 13.42
CA MET A 210 -5.96 -10.19 12.29
C MET A 210 -7.26 -9.42 12.56
N ILE A 211 -7.17 -8.26 13.22
CA ILE A 211 -8.32 -7.42 13.57
C ILE A 211 -8.24 -6.09 12.84
N ILE A 212 -9.32 -5.74 12.12
CA ILE A 212 -9.57 -4.39 11.61
C ILE A 212 -10.42 -3.64 12.63
N ARG A 213 -9.99 -2.44 13.01
CA ARG A 213 -10.78 -1.47 13.75
C ARG A 213 -11.17 -0.34 12.80
N LEU A 214 -12.44 -0.02 12.74
CA LEU A 214 -13.02 1.06 11.93
C LEU A 214 -13.57 2.12 12.88
N GLU A 215 -13.36 3.39 12.55
CA GLU A 215 -13.79 4.52 13.38
C GLU A 215 -14.36 5.66 12.55
N GLY A 216 -15.40 6.29 13.08
CA GLY A 216 -16.03 7.50 12.53
C GLY A 216 -17.04 7.21 11.44
N ASP A 217 -18.30 7.58 11.69
CA ASP A 217 -19.44 7.52 10.78
C ASP A 217 -19.52 6.24 9.94
N ILE A 218 -19.48 5.10 10.62
CA ILE A 218 -19.41 3.82 9.93
C ILE A 218 -20.73 3.55 9.22
N LYS A 219 -20.63 3.25 7.93
CA LYS A 219 -21.73 2.74 7.12
C LYS A 219 -21.29 1.44 6.46
N ILE A 220 -22.09 0.41 6.60
CA ILE A 220 -21.89 -0.88 5.92
C ILE A 220 -23.10 -1.10 5.03
N GLU A 221 -22.85 -1.25 3.74
CA GLU A 221 -23.83 -1.65 2.73
C GLU A 221 -23.52 -3.09 2.36
N ARG A 222 -24.50 -3.99 2.50
CA ARG A 222 -24.35 -5.39 2.07
C ARG A 222 -25.63 -5.83 1.40
N ASN A 223 -25.57 -6.10 0.10
CA ASN A 223 -26.76 -6.24 -0.76
C ASN A 223 -27.71 -5.03 -0.56
N LYS A 224 -28.93 -5.27 -0.07
CA LYS A 224 -29.91 -4.22 0.25
C LYS A 224 -29.89 -3.80 1.73
N ASN A 225 -29.02 -4.40 2.54
CA ASN A 225 -28.95 -4.13 3.98
C ASN A 225 -28.00 -2.96 4.26
N ILE A 226 -28.37 -2.12 5.23
CA ILE A 226 -27.56 -0.98 5.67
C ILE A 226 -27.37 -1.06 7.18
N LEU A 227 -26.11 -1.03 7.64
CA LEU A 227 -25.76 -0.94 9.06
C LEU A 227 -24.99 0.35 9.32
N THR A 228 -25.29 1.04 10.42
CA THR A 228 -24.59 2.27 10.82
C THR A 228 -24.18 2.25 12.29
N GLY A 229 -22.99 2.78 12.61
CA GLY A 229 -22.49 2.88 13.97
C GLY A 229 -21.25 3.76 14.09
N ALA A 230 -20.75 3.95 15.31
CA ALA A 230 -19.64 4.86 15.58
C ALA A 230 -18.26 4.17 15.46
N TYR A 231 -18.20 2.90 15.85
CA TYR A 231 -16.99 2.06 15.86
C TYR A 231 -17.35 0.64 15.40
N ALA A 232 -16.43 -0.04 14.73
CA ALA A 232 -16.57 -1.45 14.39
C ALA A 232 -15.26 -2.22 14.50
N THR A 233 -15.38 -3.49 14.84
CA THR A 233 -14.29 -4.47 14.72
C THR A 233 -14.65 -5.54 13.74
N VAL A 234 -13.67 -5.95 12.95
CA VAL A 234 -13.73 -7.13 12.10
C VAL A 234 -12.59 -8.04 12.51
N ASN A 235 -12.91 -9.27 12.92
CA ASN A 235 -11.91 -10.30 13.14
C ASN A 235 -11.78 -11.17 11.89
N MET A 236 -10.69 -11.00 11.15
CA MET A 236 -10.46 -11.64 9.86
C MET A 236 -10.19 -13.14 9.97
N LYS A 237 -9.80 -13.62 11.16
CA LYS A 237 -9.59 -15.05 11.45
C LYS A 237 -10.91 -15.80 11.60
N THR A 238 -11.89 -15.19 12.24
CA THR A 238 -13.19 -15.81 12.57
C THR A 238 -14.32 -15.37 11.64
N GLY A 239 -14.11 -14.29 10.89
CA GLY A 239 -15.14 -13.60 10.12
C GLY A 239 -16.17 -12.86 10.97
N ILE A 240 -15.93 -12.68 12.29
CA ILE A 240 -16.89 -12.03 13.17
C ILE A 240 -16.70 -10.52 13.11
N SER A 241 -17.79 -9.80 12.78
CA SER A 241 -17.86 -8.35 12.85
C SER A 241 -18.78 -7.88 13.97
N LYS A 242 -18.38 -6.80 14.64
CA LYS A 242 -19.16 -6.16 15.70
C LYS A 242 -19.21 -4.66 15.46
N LEU A 243 -20.39 -4.08 15.56
CA LEU A 243 -20.66 -2.66 15.39
C LEU A 243 -21.11 -2.10 16.74
N TYR A 244 -20.58 -0.94 17.11
CA TYR A 244 -20.73 -0.37 18.44
C TYR A 244 -21.21 1.08 18.36
N SER A 245 -21.93 1.48 19.41
CA SER A 245 -22.34 2.86 19.67
C SER A 245 -21.23 3.65 20.35
N LYS A 246 -21.31 4.98 20.29
CA LYS A 246 -20.53 5.90 21.12
C LYS A 246 -21.45 6.93 21.76
N GLY A 247 -21.40 7.04 23.09
CA GLY A 247 -22.26 7.97 23.83
C GLY A 247 -23.75 7.69 23.61
N LYS A 248 -24.49 8.71 23.13
CA LYS A 248 -25.94 8.63 22.86
C LYS A 248 -26.29 8.07 21.48
N GLU A 249 -25.31 7.88 20.59
CA GLU A 249 -25.55 7.34 19.26
C GLU A 249 -25.96 5.87 19.34
N LYS A 250 -26.98 5.46 18.59
CA LYS A 250 -27.42 4.06 18.52
C LYS A 250 -26.82 3.40 17.29
N VAL A 251 -26.48 2.12 17.42
CA VAL A 251 -26.25 1.26 16.26
C VAL A 251 -27.60 1.00 15.59
N LYS A 252 -27.67 1.11 14.26
CA LYS A 252 -28.89 0.87 13.49
C LYS A 252 -28.61 -0.15 12.39
N GLY A 253 -29.55 -1.08 12.20
CA GLY A 253 -29.55 -1.99 11.06
C GLY A 253 -30.89 -1.93 10.34
N VAL A 254 -30.84 -1.79 9.02
CA VAL A 254 -31.99 -1.89 8.12
C VAL A 254 -31.79 -3.15 7.28
N PHE A 255 -32.70 -4.11 7.42
CA PHE A 255 -32.66 -5.37 6.70
C PHE A 255 -33.80 -5.42 5.71
N ILE A 256 -33.46 -5.55 4.43
CA ILE A 256 -34.44 -5.58 3.35
C ILE A 256 -34.55 -7.03 2.86
N PRO A 257 -35.67 -7.73 3.11
CA PRO A 257 -35.85 -9.10 2.67
C PRO A 257 -35.87 -9.18 1.14
N GLU A 258 -35.22 -10.21 0.58
CA GLU A 258 -35.35 -10.55 -0.82
C GLU A 258 -36.67 -11.31 -1.04
N TYR A 259 -37.68 -10.63 -1.57
CA TYR A 259 -38.89 -11.29 -2.03
C TYR A 259 -38.57 -12.05 -3.32
N LYS A 260 -38.49 -13.39 -3.24
CA LYS A 260 -38.57 -14.24 -4.43
C LYS A 260 -40.02 -14.29 -4.88
N ASP A 261 -40.31 -13.62 -5.98
CA ASP A 261 -41.64 -13.59 -6.57
C ASP A 261 -41.94 -14.94 -7.24
N ASN A 262 -42.37 -15.94 -6.47
CA ASN A 262 -42.70 -17.29 -6.95
C ASN A 262 -43.98 -17.34 -7.83
N LYS A 263 -44.62 -16.20 -8.14
CA LYS A 263 -45.91 -16.16 -8.87
C LYS A 263 -45.82 -16.18 -10.40
N LYS A 264 -44.63 -16.34 -11.01
CA LYS A 264 -44.49 -16.40 -12.48
C LYS A 264 -44.23 -17.79 -13.08
N GLN A 265 -44.16 -18.86 -12.29
CA GLN A 265 -43.95 -20.22 -12.82
C GLN A 265 -45.20 -21.11 -12.88
N GLU A 266 -46.31 -20.79 -12.21
CA GLU A 266 -47.55 -21.60 -12.29
C GLU A 266 -48.46 -21.25 -13.48
N ASN A 267 -48.29 -20.10 -14.14
CA ASN A 267 -49.16 -19.71 -15.27
C ASN A 267 -48.68 -20.19 -16.65
N LYS A 268 -47.60 -20.98 -16.74
CA LYS A 268 -47.17 -21.62 -18.00
C LYS A 268 -47.54 -23.10 -18.13
N GLN A 269 -48.09 -23.72 -17.09
CA GLN A 269 -48.47 -25.14 -17.09
C GLN A 269 -49.98 -25.37 -17.21
N LYS A 270 -50.77 -24.34 -17.54
CA LYS A 270 -52.23 -24.41 -17.66
C LYS A 270 -52.79 -24.02 -19.03
N VAL A 271 -51.94 -24.00 -20.06
CA VAL A 271 -52.35 -23.72 -21.46
C VAL A 271 -52.06 -24.91 -22.39
N GLU A 272 -51.58 -26.03 -21.86
CA GLU A 272 -51.46 -27.30 -22.58
C GLU A 272 -52.17 -28.38 -21.76
N ASP A 273 -53.49 -28.45 -21.91
CA ASP A 273 -54.33 -29.64 -21.73
C ASP A 273 -55.64 -29.45 -22.53
#